data_AF-A0A9X2BBH2-F1
#
_entry.id   AF-A0A9X2BBH2-F1
#
_cell.length_a   1.000
_cell.length_b   1.000
_cell.length_c   1.000
_cell.angle_alpha   90.00
_cell.angle_beta   90.00
_cell.angle_gamma   90.00
#
_symmetry.space_group_name_H-M   'P 1'
#
loop_
_entity.id
_entity.type
_entity.pdbx_description
1 polymer ?
#
loop_
_entity_poly.entity_id
_entity_poly.type
_entity_poly.pdbx_seq_one_letter_code
_entity_poly.pdbx_strand_id
1 'polypeptide(L)'
;MKTKSLALTGVLLALGYVLHAIMPPFFLGMRPDMMLTMLFLTIIMFPSLSNVIVAALATGVITAITTTFPGGQIANLVDKPITALVFLGLFLLVSRFKLNALTAAILTFAGTIVSGSIFLGTALLVAGLPGTFLSIFLAVVLPTAAVNCVVMFVLYPVAHSIRKRSIPPQSKEAQV
;
A
#
# COMPACT_ATOMS: atom_id res chain seq x y z
N MET A 1 -0.81 -7.95 -18.89
CA MET A 1 0.07 -6.97 -18.20
C MET A 1 1.27 -6.67 -19.08
N LYS A 2 1.83 -5.45 -19.02
CA LYS A 2 3.07 -5.14 -19.74
C LYS A 2 4.27 -5.56 -18.87
N THR A 3 5.25 -6.24 -19.47
CA THR A 3 6.42 -6.79 -18.75
C THR A 3 7.21 -5.72 -18.00
N LYS A 4 7.35 -4.51 -18.58
CA LYS A 4 8.00 -3.36 -17.93
C LYS A 4 7.29 -2.92 -16.64
N SER A 5 5.95 -2.89 -16.65
CA SER A 5 5.16 -2.52 -15.46
C SER A 5 5.29 -3.55 -14.34
N LEU A 6 5.34 -4.84 -14.71
CA LEU A 6 5.56 -5.93 -13.75
C LEU A 6 6.97 -5.86 -13.14
N ALA A 7 8.00 -5.61 -13.95
CA ALA A 7 9.37 -5.44 -13.46
C ALA A 7 9.48 -4.26 -12.47
N LEU A 8 8.92 -3.10 -12.82
CA LEU A 8 8.91 -1.93 -11.94
C LEU A 8 8.09 -2.16 -10.67
N THR A 9 7.02 -2.94 -10.75
CA THR A 9 6.26 -3.37 -9.59
C THR A 9 7.12 -4.21 -8.65
N GLY A 10 7.88 -5.18 -9.18
CA GLY A 10 8.84 -5.96 -8.38
C GLY A 10 9.88 -5.08 -7.67
N VAL A 11 10.42 -4.07 -8.36
CA VAL A 11 11.37 -3.11 -7.77
C VAL A 11 10.73 -2.30 -6.62
N LEU A 12 9.50 -1.80 -6.81
CA LEU A 12 8.79 -1.05 -5.78
C LEU A 12 8.47 -1.92 -4.56
N LEU A 13 8.05 -3.17 -4.76
CA LEU A 13 7.80 -4.10 -3.65
C LEU A 13 9.09 -4.49 -2.91
N ALA A 14 10.18 -4.71 -3.63
CA ALA A 14 11.50 -4.95 -3.01
C ALA A 14 11.95 -3.73 -2.17
N LEU A 15 11.75 -2.51 -2.68
CA LEU A 15 12.01 -1.29 -1.93
C LEU A 15 11.13 -1.21 -0.68
N GLY A 16 9.85 -1.58 -0.80
CA GLY A 16 8.92 -1.65 0.32
C GLY A 16 9.41 -2.60 1.41
N TYR A 17 9.95 -3.75 1.02
CA TYR A 17 10.49 -4.74 1.96
C TYR A 17 11.71 -4.21 2.70
N VAL A 18 12.65 -3.59 1.98
CA VAL A 18 13.84 -2.98 2.59
C VAL A 18 13.45 -1.88 3.58
N LEU A 19 12.52 -0.99 3.18
CA LEU A 19 12.02 0.06 4.06
C LEU A 19 11.28 -0.51 5.28
N HIS A 20 10.54 -1.60 5.11
CA HIS A 20 9.86 -2.29 6.21
C HIS A 20 10.85 -2.92 7.19
N ALA A 21 11.96 -3.47 6.69
CA ALA A 21 12.98 -4.11 7.50
C ALA A 21 13.73 -3.11 8.40
N ILE A 22 13.99 -1.88 7.91
CA ILE A 22 14.70 -0.84 8.66
C ILE A 22 13.80 -0.04 9.61
N MET A 23 12.47 -0.08 9.42
CA MET A 23 11.55 0.73 10.19
C MET A 23 11.46 0.22 11.63
N PRO A 24 11.68 1.06 12.65
CA PRO A 24 11.60 0.62 14.04
C PRO A 24 10.14 0.29 14.42
N PRO A 25 9.92 -0.74 15.25
CA PRO A 25 8.61 -0.97 15.83
C PRO A 25 8.22 0.11 16.82
N PHE A 26 6.95 0.52 16.75
CA PHE A 26 6.34 1.43 17.70
C PHE A 26 4.99 0.82 18.13
N PHE A 27 4.88 0.52 19.42
CA PHE A 27 3.70 -0.09 20.06
C PHE A 27 3.44 -1.59 19.72
N LEU A 28 3.50 -2.45 20.75
CA LEU A 28 3.22 -3.90 20.67
C LEU A 28 4.00 -4.65 19.55
N GLY A 29 5.19 -4.16 19.21
CA GLY A 29 6.00 -4.73 18.13
C GLY A 29 5.48 -4.44 16.72
N MET A 30 4.39 -3.67 16.56
CA MET A 30 3.89 -3.26 15.26
C MET A 30 4.75 -2.13 14.68
N ARG A 31 4.80 -2.08 13.35
CA ARG A 31 5.63 -1.14 12.59
C ARG A 31 4.76 -0.42 11.57
N PRO A 32 5.14 0.79 11.13
CA PRO A 32 4.47 1.43 10.01
C PRO A 32 4.63 0.55 8.77
N ASP A 33 3.53 0.31 8.06
CA ASP A 33 3.52 -0.61 6.92
C ASP A 33 4.07 0.07 5.65
N MET A 34 5.39 0.03 5.50
CA MET A 34 6.08 0.52 4.31
C MET A 34 5.80 -0.31 3.05
N MET A 35 5.46 -1.59 3.22
CA MET A 35 5.03 -2.45 2.12
C MET A 35 3.71 -1.97 1.55
N LEU A 36 2.76 -1.58 2.41
CA LEU A 36 1.49 -0.99 2.00
C LEU A 36 1.67 0.33 1.26
N THR A 37 2.58 1.19 1.72
CA THR A 37 2.90 2.45 1.04
C THR A 37 3.40 2.19 -0.39
N MET A 38 4.27 1.21 -0.60
CA MET A 38 4.76 0.85 -1.93
C MET A 38 3.71 0.15 -2.79
N LEU A 39 2.80 -0.63 -2.19
CA LEU A 39 1.65 -1.20 -2.88
C LEU A 39 0.74 -0.08 -3.42
N PHE A 40 0.43 0.93 -2.60
CA PHE A 40 -0.36 2.09 -3.04
C PHE A 40 0.34 2.89 -4.13
N LEU A 41 1.65 3.13 -4.00
CA LEU A 41 2.43 3.79 -5.03
C LEU A 41 2.40 3.00 -6.34
N THR A 42 2.52 1.68 -6.26
CA THR A 42 2.41 0.77 -7.41
C THR A 42 1.05 0.90 -8.09
N ILE A 43 -0.04 0.92 -7.32
CA ILE A 43 -1.41 1.08 -7.84
C ILE A 43 -1.54 2.43 -8.56
N ILE A 44 -1.04 3.51 -7.97
CA ILE A 44 -1.08 4.86 -8.56
C ILE A 44 -0.28 4.92 -9.88
N MET A 45 0.87 4.24 -9.93
CA MET A 45 1.76 4.27 -11.11
C MET A 45 1.30 3.34 -12.23
N PHE A 46 0.72 2.18 -11.88
CA PHE A 46 0.34 1.11 -12.79
C PHE A 46 -1.06 0.57 -12.45
N PRO A 47 -2.13 1.37 -12.65
CA PRO A 47 -3.50 1.06 -12.20
C PRO A 47 -4.22 0.04 -13.10
N SER A 48 -3.56 -1.08 -13.40
CA SER A 48 -4.17 -2.19 -14.13
C SER A 48 -4.55 -3.30 -13.16
N LEU A 49 -5.79 -3.78 -13.21
CA LEU A 49 -6.34 -4.77 -12.28
C LEU A 49 -5.42 -5.99 -12.11
N SER A 50 -4.91 -6.52 -13.22
CA SER A 50 -4.00 -7.67 -13.22
C SER A 50 -2.68 -7.37 -12.49
N ASN A 51 -2.11 -6.16 -12.63
CA ASN A 51 -0.92 -5.76 -11.88
C ASN A 51 -1.21 -5.53 -10.39
N VAL A 52 -2.35 -4.95 -10.07
CA VAL A 52 -2.78 -4.72 -8.69
C VAL A 52 -2.96 -6.04 -7.94
N ILE A 53 -3.61 -7.03 -8.55
CA ILE A 53 -3.79 -8.36 -7.96
C ILE A 53 -2.43 -9.01 -7.67
N VAL A 54 -1.53 -9.04 -8.65
CA VAL A 54 -0.19 -9.63 -8.47
C VAL A 54 0.59 -8.89 -7.37
N ALA A 55 0.56 -7.55 -7.38
CA ALA A 55 1.24 -6.75 -6.38
C ALA A 55 0.68 -6.98 -4.98
N ALA A 56 -0.65 -7.08 -4.86
CA ALA A 56 -1.34 -7.29 -3.60
C ALA A 56 -1.07 -8.68 -3.02
N LEU A 57 -1.08 -9.72 -3.85
CA LEU A 57 -0.76 -11.09 -3.43
C LEU A 57 0.70 -11.19 -2.98
N ALA A 58 1.63 -10.65 -3.77
CA ALA A 58 3.05 -10.64 -3.41
C ALA A 58 3.28 -9.86 -2.10
N THR A 59 2.64 -8.69 -1.96
CA THR A 59 2.70 -7.89 -0.73
C THR A 59 2.14 -8.65 0.45
N GLY A 60 0.97 -9.27 0.31
CA GLY A 60 0.33 -10.06 1.37
C GLY A 60 1.17 -11.25 1.82
N VAL A 61 1.81 -11.95 0.90
CA VAL A 61 2.74 -13.04 1.25
C VAL A 61 3.96 -12.50 1.98
N ILE A 62 4.58 -11.43 1.48
CA ILE A 62 5.77 -10.83 2.11
C ILE A 62 5.43 -10.32 3.51
N THR A 63 4.34 -9.59 3.69
CA THR A 63 3.95 -9.08 5.01
C THR A 63 3.45 -10.17 5.94
N ALA A 64 2.88 -11.27 5.41
CA ALA A 64 2.54 -12.43 6.22
C ALA A 64 3.79 -13.12 6.79
N ILE A 65 4.87 -13.27 6.01
CA ILE A 65 6.10 -13.92 6.52
C ILE A 65 6.95 -12.99 7.41
N THR A 66 6.84 -11.67 7.28
CA THR A 66 7.61 -10.71 8.09
C THR A 66 6.88 -10.21 9.33
N THR A 67 5.57 -10.43 9.44
CA THR A 67 4.79 -9.91 10.57
C THR A 67 5.14 -10.62 11.87
N THR A 68 5.23 -9.83 12.93
CA THR A 68 5.40 -10.29 14.31
C THR A 68 4.09 -10.24 15.11
N PHE A 69 3.01 -9.73 14.50
CA PHE A 69 1.73 -9.59 15.19
C PHE A 69 0.99 -10.94 15.27
N PRO A 70 0.41 -11.32 16.43
CA PRO A 70 -0.38 -12.54 16.56
C PRO A 70 -1.54 -12.59 15.55
N GLY A 71 -1.70 -13.70 14.82
CA GLY A 71 -2.69 -13.81 13.73
C GLY A 71 -2.37 -12.96 12.49
N GLY A 72 -1.26 -12.23 12.48
CA GLY A 72 -0.86 -11.31 11.41
C GLY A 72 -0.60 -12.00 10.07
N GLN A 73 -0.24 -13.29 10.07
CA GLN A 73 -0.01 -14.06 8.83
C GLN A 73 -1.30 -14.15 8.00
N ILE A 74 -2.39 -14.59 8.63
CA ILE A 74 -3.70 -14.71 8.00
C ILE A 74 -4.28 -13.32 7.74
N ALA A 75 -4.15 -12.41 8.71
CA ALA A 75 -4.65 -11.04 8.57
C ALA A 75 -4.03 -10.32 7.37
N ASN A 76 -2.71 -10.42 7.14
CA ASN A 76 -2.05 -9.84 5.98
C ASN A 76 -2.50 -10.46 4.65
N LEU A 77 -2.65 -11.78 4.61
CA LEU A 77 -3.07 -12.48 3.39
C LEU A 77 -4.49 -12.09 2.95
N VAL A 78 -5.37 -11.75 3.91
CA VAL A 78 -6.73 -11.26 3.67
C VAL A 78 -6.75 -9.74 3.38
N ASP A 79 -6.04 -8.96 4.20
CA ASP A 79 -5.99 -7.50 4.11
C ASP A 79 -5.50 -7.03 2.74
N LYS A 80 -4.31 -7.47 2.30
CA LYS A 80 -3.67 -6.85 1.13
C LYS A 80 -4.48 -6.96 -0.15
N PRO A 81 -5.07 -8.12 -0.53
CA PRO A 81 -5.95 -8.20 -1.68
C PRO A 81 -7.17 -7.29 -1.60
N ILE A 82 -7.88 -7.28 -0.46
CA ILE A 82 -9.09 -6.46 -0.29
C ILE A 82 -8.73 -4.98 -0.33
N THR A 83 -7.74 -4.58 0.45
CA THR A 83 -7.25 -3.20 0.52
C THR A 83 -6.77 -2.71 -0.83
N ALA A 84 -6.04 -3.51 -1.60
CA ALA A 84 -5.57 -3.11 -2.93
C ALA A 84 -6.73 -2.85 -3.91
N LEU A 85 -7.78 -3.67 -3.86
CA LEU A 85 -8.97 -3.49 -4.69
C LEU A 85 -9.77 -2.25 -4.28
N VAL A 86 -9.98 -2.05 -2.96
CA VAL A 86 -10.65 -0.86 -2.43
C VAL A 86 -9.85 0.39 -2.79
N PHE A 87 -8.53 0.36 -2.60
CA PHE A 87 -7.64 1.47 -2.94
C PHE A 87 -7.63 1.77 -4.44
N LEU A 88 -7.66 0.75 -5.30
CA LEU A 88 -7.82 0.94 -6.74
C LEU A 88 -9.15 1.64 -7.06
N GLY A 89 -10.25 1.26 -6.42
CA GLY A 89 -11.54 1.95 -6.57
C GLY A 89 -11.47 3.41 -6.14
N LEU A 90 -10.91 3.70 -4.96
CA LEU A 90 -10.70 5.06 -4.47
C LEU A 90 -9.80 5.88 -5.41
N PHE A 91 -8.72 5.26 -5.90
CA PHE A 91 -7.81 5.87 -6.85
C PHE A 91 -8.53 6.24 -8.16
N LEU A 92 -9.34 5.35 -8.73
CA LEU A 92 -10.07 5.60 -9.98
C LEU A 92 -11.10 6.72 -9.85
N LEU A 93 -11.68 6.90 -8.66
CA LEU A 93 -12.60 8.01 -8.37
C LEU A 93 -11.83 9.34 -8.33
N VAL A 94 -10.68 9.36 -7.66
CA VAL A 94 -9.84 10.54 -7.48
C VAL A 94 -9.03 10.89 -8.73
N SER A 95 -8.67 9.91 -9.56
CA SER A 95 -7.86 10.10 -10.78
C SER A 95 -8.56 10.95 -11.84
N ARG A 96 -9.86 11.24 -11.67
CA ARG A 96 -10.59 12.24 -12.47
C ARG A 96 -10.13 13.68 -12.18
N PHE A 97 -9.48 13.91 -11.05
CA PHE A 97 -8.89 15.19 -10.65
C PHE A 97 -7.37 15.22 -10.90
N LYS A 98 -6.75 16.38 -10.70
CA LYS A 98 -5.29 16.53 -10.83
C LYS A 98 -4.57 15.75 -9.73
N LEU A 99 -3.96 14.62 -10.11
CA LEU A 99 -3.08 13.87 -9.22
C LEU A 99 -1.77 14.65 -8.98
N ASN A 100 -1.55 14.99 -7.72
CA ASN A 100 -0.33 15.60 -7.19
C ASN A 100 0.10 14.87 -5.90
N ALA A 101 1.26 15.27 -5.34
CA ALA A 101 1.81 14.66 -4.12
C ALA A 101 0.83 14.69 -2.95
N LEU A 102 0.09 15.80 -2.77
CA LEU A 102 -0.88 15.95 -1.70
C LEU A 102 -2.06 14.99 -1.86
N THR A 103 -2.64 14.88 -3.07
CA THR A 103 -3.74 13.93 -3.32
C THR A 103 -3.30 12.48 -3.14
N ALA A 104 -2.07 12.12 -3.54
CA ALA A 104 -1.52 10.78 -3.34
C ALA A 104 -1.33 10.48 -1.84
N ALA A 105 -0.87 11.46 -1.07
CA ALA A 105 -0.69 11.37 0.37
C ALA A 105 -2.03 11.19 1.11
N ILE A 106 -3.04 12.00 0.78
CA ILE A 106 -4.39 11.88 1.36
C ILE A 106 -5.02 10.54 1.02
N LEU A 107 -4.88 10.08 -0.23
CA LEU A 107 -5.38 8.79 -0.66
C LEU A 107 -4.71 7.66 0.13
N THR A 108 -3.40 7.75 0.36
CA THR A 108 -2.63 6.80 1.16
C THR A 108 -3.05 6.80 2.63
N PHE A 109 -3.33 7.96 3.20
CA PHE A 109 -3.86 8.07 4.56
C PHE A 109 -5.19 7.31 4.69
N ALA A 110 -6.14 7.59 3.79
CA ALA A 110 -7.43 6.91 3.76
C ALA A 110 -7.30 5.41 3.52
N GLY A 111 -6.45 5.00 2.56
CA GLY A 111 -6.16 3.61 2.27
C GLY A 111 -5.56 2.86 3.45
N THR A 112 -4.69 3.52 4.21
CA THR A 112 -4.05 2.91 5.40
C THR A 112 -5.06 2.72 6.52
N ILE A 113 -6.02 3.63 6.69
CA ILE A 113 -7.13 3.45 7.65
C ILE A 113 -8.01 2.25 7.27
N VAL A 114 -8.34 2.11 5.99
CA VAL A 114 -9.11 0.98 5.48
C VAL A 114 -8.34 -0.33 5.72
N SER A 115 -7.06 -0.36 5.36
CA SER A 115 -6.19 -1.52 5.57
C SER A 115 -6.05 -1.90 7.04
N GLY A 116 -5.80 -0.92 7.91
CA GLY A 116 -5.69 -1.15 9.35
C GLY A 116 -6.98 -1.68 9.96
N SER A 117 -8.14 -1.22 9.47
CA SER A 117 -9.45 -1.74 9.89
C SER A 117 -9.64 -3.20 9.49
N ILE A 118 -9.30 -3.55 8.25
CA ILE A 118 -9.42 -4.92 7.74
C ILE A 118 -8.44 -5.83 8.47
N PHE A 119 -7.18 -5.42 8.59
CA PHE A 119 -6.13 -6.17 9.28
C PHE A 119 -6.50 -6.48 10.73
N LEU A 120 -6.88 -5.46 11.51
CA LEU A 120 -7.27 -5.65 12.92
C LEU A 120 -8.57 -6.46 13.05
N GLY A 121 -9.52 -6.27 12.13
CA GLY A 121 -10.76 -7.05 12.10
C GLY A 121 -10.50 -8.53 11.85
N THR A 122 -9.65 -8.86 10.87
CA THR A 122 -9.26 -10.25 10.62
C THR A 122 -8.46 -10.84 11.77
N ALA A 123 -7.49 -10.09 12.32
CA ALA A 123 -6.69 -10.57 13.44
C ALA A 123 -7.55 -10.85 14.69
N LEU A 124 -8.54 -9.99 14.97
CA LEU A 124 -9.49 -10.19 16.07
C LEU A 124 -10.26 -11.51 15.93
N LEU A 125 -10.72 -11.85 14.71
CA LEU A 125 -11.50 -13.07 14.47
C LEU A 125 -10.64 -14.34 14.53
N VAL A 126 -9.36 -14.25 14.18
CA VAL A 126 -8.49 -15.42 14.00
C VAL A 126 -7.69 -15.75 15.27
N ALA A 127 -7.12 -14.73 15.92
CA ALA A 127 -6.20 -14.92 17.05
C ALA A 127 -6.57 -14.08 18.29
N GLY A 128 -7.57 -13.21 18.17
CA GLY A 128 -7.87 -12.20 19.19
C GLY A 128 -6.91 -11.01 19.13
N LEU A 129 -7.15 -10.03 20.01
CA LEU A 129 -6.31 -8.84 20.14
C LEU A 129 -5.80 -8.70 21.58
N PRO A 130 -4.55 -8.23 21.78
CA PRO A 130 -4.00 -7.94 23.12
C PRO A 130 -4.62 -6.71 23.80
N GLY A 131 -5.63 -6.09 23.17
CA GLY A 131 -6.35 -4.92 23.65
C GLY A 131 -7.66 -4.77 22.88
N THR A 132 -8.39 -3.67 23.10
CA THR A 132 -9.61 -3.42 22.33
C THR A 132 -9.27 -2.97 20.91
N PHE A 133 -10.15 -3.31 19.95
CA PHE A 133 -9.99 -2.85 18.56
C PHE A 133 -9.73 -1.34 18.49
N LEU A 134 -10.53 -0.54 19.22
CA LEU A 134 -10.42 0.91 19.22
C LEU A 134 -9.07 1.38 19.77
N SER A 135 -8.57 0.77 20.85
CA SER A 135 -7.28 1.16 21.44
C SER A 135 -6.12 0.95 20.47
N ILE A 136 -6.08 -0.20 19.79
CA ILE A 136 -5.02 -0.53 18.84
C ILE A 136 -5.17 0.29 17.56
N PHE A 137 -6.40 0.53 17.12
CA PHE A 137 -6.67 1.37 15.96
C PHE A 137 -6.16 2.81 16.17
N LEU A 138 -6.47 3.42 17.31
CA LEU A 138 -5.99 4.77 17.63
C LEU A 138 -4.47 4.82 17.88
N ALA A 139 -3.91 3.82 18.54
CA ALA A 139 -2.49 3.80 18.90
C ALA A 139 -1.56 3.39 17.75
N VAL A 140 -2.05 2.65 16.76
CA VAL A 140 -1.20 2.10 15.69
C VAL A 140 -1.68 2.45 14.29
N VAL A 141 -2.97 2.29 13.98
CA VAL A 141 -3.47 2.54 12.63
C VAL A 141 -3.40 4.02 12.28
N LEU A 142 -3.85 4.92 13.15
CA LEU A 142 -3.79 6.37 12.88
C LEU A 142 -2.35 6.89 12.77
N PRO A 143 -1.41 6.58 13.68
CA PRO A 143 -0.02 6.99 13.51
C PRO A 143 0.63 6.37 12.27
N THR A 144 0.35 5.10 11.96
CA THR A 144 0.84 4.47 10.74
C THR A 144 0.31 5.18 9.50
N ALA A 145 -0.97 5.54 9.48
CA ALA A 145 -1.56 6.30 8.38
C ALA A 145 -0.90 7.67 8.22
N ALA A 146 -0.61 8.37 9.31
CA ALA A 146 0.11 9.64 9.28
C ALA A 146 1.54 9.48 8.71
N VAL A 147 2.29 8.48 9.16
CA VAL A 147 3.63 8.18 8.65
C VAL A 147 3.58 7.83 7.16
N ASN A 148 2.70 6.91 6.75
CA ASN A 148 2.55 6.50 5.36
C ASN A 148 2.14 7.68 4.46
N CYS A 149 1.30 8.59 4.97
CA CYS A 149 0.92 9.82 4.28
C CYS A 149 2.14 10.72 3.99
N VAL A 150 2.96 10.98 5.02
CA VAL A 150 4.19 11.78 4.89
C VAL A 150 5.16 11.13 3.91
N VAL A 151 5.37 9.82 4.04
CA VAL A 151 6.26 9.05 3.15
C VAL A 151 5.76 9.13 1.71
N MET A 152 4.46 8.94 1.47
CA MET A 152 3.89 9.04 0.11
C MET A 152 4.05 10.44 -0.48
N PHE A 153 3.88 11.50 0.32
CA PHE A 153 4.07 12.88 -0.13
C PHE A 153 5.47 13.11 -0.71
N VAL A 154 6.49 12.50 -0.11
CA VAL A 154 7.88 12.57 -0.57
C VAL A 154 8.15 11.63 -1.75
N LEU A 155 7.62 10.40 -1.71
CA LEU A 155 7.91 9.38 -2.72
C LEU A 155 7.21 9.63 -4.06
N TYR A 156 5.96 10.10 -4.04
CA TYR A 156 5.18 10.30 -5.24
C TYR A 156 5.88 11.16 -6.32
N PRO A 157 6.41 12.36 -6.02
CA PRO A 157 7.08 13.18 -7.04
C PRO A 157 8.33 12.52 -7.61
N VAL A 158 9.09 11.79 -6.79
CA VAL A 158 10.30 11.05 -7.21
C VAL A 158 9.92 9.94 -8.18
N ALA A 159 8.96 9.11 -7.78
CA ALA A 159 8.50 7.98 -8.58
C ALA A 159 7.83 8.43 -9.89
N HIS A 160 7.05 9.51 -9.85
CA HIS A 160 6.43 10.12 -11.04
C HIS A 160 7.49 10.66 -12.02
N SER A 161 8.56 11.26 -11.52
CA SER A 161 9.67 11.75 -12.34
C SER A 161 10.44 10.62 -13.03
N ILE A 162 10.69 9.53 -12.31
CA ILE A 162 11.33 8.32 -12.86
C ILE A 162 10.43 7.71 -13.95
N ARG A 163 9.12 7.57 -13.68
CA ARG A 163 8.17 6.98 -14.65
C ARG A 163 8.19 7.72 -15.99
N LYS A 164 8.19 9.05 -15.97
CA LYS A 164 8.25 9.87 -17.20
C LYS A 164 9.50 9.61 -18.05
N ARG A 165 10.62 9.26 -17.41
CA ARG A 165 11.89 8.96 -18.09
C ARG A 165 11.95 7.52 -18.58
N SER A 166 11.40 6.57 -17.81
CA SER A 166 11.48 5.13 -18.11
C SER A 166 10.36 4.64 -19.04
N ILE A 167 9.23 5.34 -19.08
CA ILE A 167 8.06 5.02 -19.92
C ILE A 167 7.58 6.35 -20.53
N PRO A 168 7.96 6.67 -21.78
CA PRO A 168 7.35 7.79 -22.49
C PRO A 168 5.83 7.60 -22.52
N PRO A 169 5.03 8.69 -22.45
CA PRO A 169 3.59 8.57 -22.68
C PRO A 169 3.39 7.86 -24.02
N GLN A 170 2.57 6.80 -24.03
CA GLN A 170 2.21 6.17 -25.29
C GLN A 170 1.58 7.27 -26.16
N SER A 171 2.17 7.49 -27.33
CA SER A 171 1.73 8.46 -28.32
C SER A 171 0.22 8.30 -28.51
N LYS A 172 -0.47 9.44 -28.58
CA LYS A 172 -1.87 9.55 -28.98
C LYS A 172 -2.00 9.15 -30.47
N GLU A 173 -1.83 7.88 -30.80
CA GLU A 173 -1.92 7.37 -32.18
C GLU A 173 -3.09 6.41 -32.41
N ALA A 174 -4.04 6.32 -31.48
CA ALA A 174 -5.26 5.51 -31.65
C ALA A 174 -6.54 6.35 -31.52
N GLN A 175 -6.53 7.57 -32.07
CA GLN A 175 -7.73 8.36 -32.35
C GLN A 175 -7.66 8.90 -33.77
N VAL A 176 -7.74 7.98 -34.74
CA VAL A 176 -8.24 8.22 -36.09
C VAL A 176 -9.17 7.05 -36.42
#